data_AF-A0A328SM79-F1
#
_entry.id   AF-A0A328SM79-F1
#
_cell.length_a   1.000
_cell.length_b   1.000
_cell.length_c   1.000
_cell.angle_alpha   90.00
_cell.angle_beta   90.00
_cell.angle_gamma   90.00
#
_symmetry.space_group_name_H-M   'P 1'
#
loop_
_entity.id
_entity.type
_entity.pdbx_description
1 polymer ?
#
loop_
_entity_poly.entity_id
_entity_poly.type
_entity_poly.pdbx_seq_one_letter_code
_entity_poly.pdbx_strand_id
1 'polypeptide(L)' 'MNPKDVEMMVEEFFHGQYKLDRYLGTGAFANVYLVKHRYLNDLVAMKINREPFSKLSLWKRELSI' A
#
# COMPACT_ATOMS: atom_id res chain seq x y z
N MET A 1 0.37 -11.40 -4.75
CA MET A 1 0.53 -10.17 -5.54
C MET A 1 1.93 -10.19 -6.12
N ASN A 2 2.09 -9.94 -7.41
CA ASN A 2 3.41 -9.91 -8.05
C ASN A 2 4.18 -8.66 -7.55
N PRO A 3 5.47 -8.76 -7.19
CA PRO A 3 6.27 -7.62 -6.77
C PRO A 3 6.27 -6.45 -7.76
N LYS A 4 6.19 -6.70 -9.07
CA LYS A 4 6.12 -5.65 -10.09
C LYS A 4 4.82 -4.85 -10.04
N ASP A 5 3.71 -5.52 -9.77
CA ASP A 5 2.40 -4.85 -9.62
C ASP A 5 2.42 -3.93 -8.39
N VAL A 6 3.07 -4.39 -7.31
CA VAL A 6 3.26 -3.59 -6.09
C VAL A 6 4.12 -2.37 -6.36
N GLU A 7 5.25 -2.54 -7.06
CA GLU A 7 6.13 -1.42 -7.41
C GLU A 7 5.40 -0.36 -8.23
N MET A 8 4.63 -0.78 -9.24
CA MET A 8 3.81 0.12 -10.08
C MET A 8 2.74 0.84 -9.26
N MET A 9 2.00 0.14 -8.39
CA MET A 9 1.02 0.76 -7.50
C MET A 9 1.64 1.80 -6.57
N VAL A 10 2.81 1.50 -6.00
CA VAL A 10 3.52 2.40 -5.10
C VAL A 10 4.02 3.63 -5.83
N GLU A 11 4.55 3.45 -7.05
CA GLU A 11 4.99 4.54 -7.91
C GLU A 11 3.83 5.47 -8.30
N GLU A 12 2.69 4.91 -8.71
CA GLU A 12 1.50 5.66 -9.09
C GLU A 12 0.89 6.41 -7.90
N PHE A 13 0.65 5.72 -6.77
CA PHE A 13 -0.06 6.29 -5.63
C PHE A 13 0.77 7.34 -4.86
N PHE A 14 2.07 7.10 -4.71
CA PHE A 14 2.97 8.00 -3.98
C PHE A 14 3.84 8.85 -4.91
N HIS A 15 3.50 8.95 -6.19
CA HIS A 15 4.21 9.77 -7.18
C HIS A 15 5.74 9.57 -7.15
N GLY A 16 6.17 8.31 -7.09
CA GLY A 16 7.59 7.93 -7.08
C GLY A 16 8.37 8.29 -5.81
N GLN A 17 7.74 8.81 -4.74
CA GLN A 17 8.45 9.21 -3.51
C GLN A 17 9.09 8.05 -2.74
N TYR A 18 8.54 6.84 -2.92
CA TYR A 18 9.03 5.62 -2.31
C TYR A 18 9.59 4.67 -3.35
N LYS A 19 10.62 3.90 -2.95
CA LYS A 19 11.15 2.78 -3.71
C LYS A 19 10.91 1.49 -2.94
N LEU A 20 10.35 0.48 -3.60
CA LEU A 20 10.20 -0.85 -3.02
C LEU A 20 11.58 -1.47 -2.80
N ASP A 21 11.84 -1.97 -1.58
CA ASP A 21 13.10 -2.65 -1.24
C ASP A 21 12.91 -4.16 -1.20
N ARG A 22 12.14 -4.65 -0.21
CA ARG A 22 11.87 -6.10 -0.08
C ARG A 22 10.55 -6.39 0.61
N TYR A 23 10.04 -7.59 0.40
CA TYR A 23 8.91 -8.12 1.16
C TYR A 23 9.33 -8.46 2.60
N LEU A 24 8.51 -8.06 3.57
CA LEU A 24 8.75 -8.31 5.00
C LEU A 24 7.88 -9.43 5.55
N GLY A 25 6.65 -9.57 5.07
CA GLY A 25 5.76 -10.61 5.58
C GLY A 25 4.29 -10.43 5.21
N THR A 26 3.51 -11.42 5.62
CA THR A 26 2.07 -11.49 5.38
C THR A 26 1.36 -11.50 6.71
N GLY A 27 0.39 -10.60 6.86
CA GLY A 27 -0.62 -10.66 7.92
C GLY A 27 -1.94 -11.22 7.40
N ALA A 28 -2.91 -11.39 8.30
CA ALA A 28 -4.25 -11.88 7.96
C ALA A 28 -4.93 -11.09 6.83
N PHE A 29 -4.71 -9.77 6.79
CA PHE A 29 -5.42 -8.85 5.88
C PHE A 29 -4.53 -8.13 4.86
N ALA A 30 -3.20 -8.27 4.99
CA ALA A 30 -2.27 -7.42 4.24
C ALA A 30 -0.93 -8.10 3.99
N ASN A 31 -0.25 -7.64 2.95
CA ASN A 31 1.16 -7.89 2.73
C ASN A 31 1.95 -6.66 3.21
N VAL A 32 3.12 -6.88 3.78
CA VAL A 32 3.98 -5.81 4.31
C VAL A 32 5.31 -5.82 3.55
N TYR A 33 5.74 -4.65 3.13
CA TYR A 33 6.97 -4.43 2.37
C TYR A 33 7.83 -3.38 3.07
N LEU A 34 9.14 -3.52 2.98
CA LEU A 34 10.09 -2.46 3.29
C LEU A 34 10.19 -1.56 2.08
N VAL A 35 10.10 -0.25 2.30
CA VAL A 35 10.30 0.77 1.27
C VAL A 35 11.29 1.80 1.77
N LYS A 36 12.01 2.43 0.83
CA LYS A 36 12.89 3.56 1.09
C LYS A 36 12.24 4.85 0.61
N HIS A 37 12.12 5.85 1.48
CA HIS A 37 11.79 7.20 1.05
C HIS A 37 12.98 7.80 0.29
N ARG A 38 12.77 8.23 -0.96
CA ARG A 38 13.88 8.65 -1.83
C ARG A 38 14.65 9.87 -1.31
N TYR A 39 13.95 10.78 -0.63
CA TYR A 39 14.52 12.07 -0.20
C TYR A 39 14.89 12.16 1.28
N LEU A 40 14.33 11.32 2.15
CA LEU A 40 14.48 11.43 3.61
C LEU A 40 15.50 10.44 4.17
N ASN A 41 16.11 9.61 3.31
CA ASN A 41 16.98 8.50 3.69
C ASN A 41 16.39 7.54 4.73
N ASP A 42 15.06 7.52 4.85
CA ASP A 42 14.33 6.69 5.81
C ASP A 42 13.85 5.39 5.18
N LEU A 43 13.86 4.34 6.00
CA LEU A 43 13.25 3.05 5.71
C LEU A 43 11.95 2.92 6.49
N VAL A 44 10.86 2.62 5.79
CA VAL A 44 9.54 2.49 6.41
C VAL A 44 8.85 1.19 5.98
N ALA A 45 7.99 0.67 6.85
CA ALA A 45 7.15 -0.47 6.53
C ALA A 45 5.85 0.01 5.85
N MET A 46 5.58 -0.52 4.66
CA MET A 46 4.37 -0.25 3.88
C MET A 46 3.43 -1.45 3.94
N LYS A 47 2.21 -1.22 4.45
CA LYS A 47 1.15 -2.23 4.55
C LYS A 47 0.17 -2.09 3.39
N ILE A 48 0.05 -3.13 2.58
CA ILE A 48 -0.86 -3.19 1.43
C ILE A 48 -1.96 -4.20 1.73
N ASN A 49 -3.20 -3.73 1.84
CA ASN A 49 -4.35 -4.57 2.14
C ASN A 49 -4.77 -5.39 0.90
N ARG A 50 -5.13 -6.67 1.09
CA ARG A 50 -5.48 -7.58 -0.02
C ARG A 50 -6.84 -7.31 -0.64
N GLU A 51 -7.77 -6.78 0.17
CA GLU A 51 -9.06 -6.32 -0.34
C GLU A 51 -9.00 -4.81 -0.58
N PRO A 52 -9.49 -4.34 -1.74
CA PRO A 52 -9.71 -2.92 -1.91
C PRO A 52 -10.78 -2.47 -0.91
N PHE A 53 -10.53 -1.35 -0.24
CA PHE A 53 -11.57 -0.57 0.44
C PHE A 53 -12.68 -0.08 -0.53
N SER A 54 -12.77 -0.59 -1.77
CA SER A 54 -13.87 -0.30 -2.70
C SER A 54 -15.20 -0.95 -2.29
N LYS A 55 -15.20 -1.94 -1.39
CA LYS A 55 -16.42 -2.33 -0.64
C LYS A 55 -16.80 -1.36 0.47
N LEU A 56 -16.01 -0.30 0.72
CA LEU A 56 -16.40 0.82 1.59
C LEU A 56 -17.21 1.93 0.86
N SER A 57 -17.56 1.74 -0.41
CA SER A 57 -18.59 2.54 -1.07
C SER A 57 -20.02 2.23 -0.56
N LEU A 58 -20.22 1.11 0.15
CA LEU A 58 -21.48 0.77 0.82
C LEU A 58 -21.69 1.51 2.16
N TRP A 59 -20.64 2.02 2.80
CA TRP A 59 -20.74 2.71 4.10
C TRP A 59 -21.02 4.21 3.98
N LYS A 60 -20.91 4.79 2.77
CA LYS A 60 -21.33 6.19 2.53
C LYS A 60 -22.86 6.35 2.44
N ARG A 61 -23.64 5.26 2.44
CA ARG A 61 -25.11 5.31 2.38
C ARG A 61 -25.81 5.24 3.75
N GLU A 62 -25.08 4.99 4.84
CA GLU A 62 -25.65 4.98 6.20
C GLU A 62 -25.41 6.30 6.97
N LEU A 63 -24.64 7.25 6.43
CA LEU A 63 -24.39 8.55 7.06
C LEU A 63 -24.97 9.75 6.28
N SER A 64 -25.82 9.51 5.28
CA SER A 64 -26.67 10.54 4.71
C SER A 64 -28.07 10.42 5.31
N ILE A 65 -28.26 11.05 6.47
CA ILE A 65 -29.57 11.56 6.88
C ILE A 65 -29.92 12.74 5.96
#